data_AF-A0A960ZWK9-F1
#
_entry.id   AF-A0A960ZWK9-F1
#
_cell.length_a   1.000
_cell.length_b   1.000
_cell.length_c   1.000
_cell.angle_alpha   90.00
_cell.angle_beta   90.00
_cell.angle_gamma   90.00
#
_symmetry.space_group_name_H-M   'P 1'
#
loop_
_entity.id
_entity.type
_entity.pdbx_description
1 polymer ?
#
loop_
_entity_poly.entity_id
_entity_poly.type
_entity_poly.pdbx_seq_one_letter_code
_entity_poly.pdbx_strand_id
1 'polypeptide(L)'
;MTESSTTSPLLEKPSMDLKSVVALCKRRGFVFPGSEIYGGFANTYSYGPYGVELKRNIRELWWKRFVHKRPDMVGLDGPILLHPNVWKASGHVDSFKDALVDCKACKKRFRVDHLIEEQCQ
;
A
#
# COMPACT_ATOMS: atom_id res chain seq x y z
N MET A 1 14.49 -56.58 2.67
CA MET A 1 14.82 -55.27 2.09
C MET A 1 13.52 -54.51 1.89
N THR A 2 13.08 -53.79 2.92
CA THR A 2 11.89 -52.92 2.85
C THR A 2 12.40 -51.49 2.83
N GLU A 3 12.33 -50.85 1.67
CA GLU A 3 12.78 -49.48 1.45
C GLU A 3 11.94 -48.50 2.28
N SER A 4 12.60 -47.81 3.19
CA SER A 4 12.05 -46.69 3.95
C SER A 4 11.95 -45.47 3.02
N SER A 5 10.76 -45.17 2.53
CA SER A 5 10.48 -43.91 1.84
C SER A 5 10.46 -42.77 2.88
N THR A 6 11.58 -42.08 3.01
CA THR A 6 11.70 -40.79 3.69
C THR A 6 10.87 -39.75 2.92
N THR A 7 9.62 -39.53 3.34
CA THR A 7 8.86 -38.34 2.95
C THR A 7 9.58 -37.13 3.53
N SER A 8 10.26 -36.38 2.67
CA SER A 8 10.82 -35.06 3.00
C SER A 8 9.71 -34.20 3.62
N PRO A 9 9.92 -33.56 4.79
CA PRO A 9 8.97 -32.61 5.31
C PRO A 9 8.96 -31.43 4.34
N LEU A 10 7.92 -31.37 3.50
CA LEU A 10 7.59 -30.19 2.73
C LEU A 10 7.63 -29.02 3.71
N LEU A 11 8.55 -28.08 3.47
CA LEU A 11 8.68 -26.82 4.19
C LEU A 11 7.29 -26.22 4.35
N GLU A 12 6.72 -26.41 5.53
CA GLU A 12 5.46 -25.82 5.92
C GLU A 12 5.70 -24.31 5.84
N LYS A 13 5.09 -23.66 4.83
CA LYS A 13 5.25 -22.23 4.60
C LYS A 13 4.80 -21.56 5.90
N PRO A 14 5.68 -20.90 6.67
CA PRO A 14 5.23 -20.25 7.89
C PRO A 14 4.14 -19.27 7.49
N SER A 15 2.96 -19.39 8.09
CA SER A 15 1.86 -18.44 7.87
C SER A 15 2.38 -17.07 8.28
N MET A 16 2.78 -16.28 7.28
CA MET A 16 3.46 -15.02 7.51
C MET A 16 2.43 -14.01 7.99
N ASP A 17 2.35 -13.83 9.31
CA ASP A 17 1.48 -12.83 9.91
C ASP A 17 1.93 -11.42 9.47
N LEU A 18 0.98 -10.56 9.11
CA LEU A 18 1.24 -9.19 8.69
C LEU A 18 2.05 -8.43 9.75
N LYS A 19 1.80 -8.69 11.04
CA LYS A 19 2.56 -8.07 12.14
C LYS A 19 4.05 -8.43 12.07
N SER A 20 4.37 -9.66 11.69
CA SER A 20 5.76 -10.10 11.54
C SER A 20 6.47 -9.36 10.41
N VAL A 21 5.78 -9.11 9.29
CA VAL A 21 6.29 -8.34 8.15
C VAL A 21 6.52 -6.89 8.54
N VAL A 22 5.53 -6.25 9.18
CA VAL A 22 5.63 -4.85 9.63
C VAL A 22 6.80 -4.69 10.61
N ALA A 23 6.96 -5.63 11.55
CA ALA A 23 8.07 -5.62 12.50
C ALA A 23 9.43 -5.78 11.80
N LEU A 24 9.53 -6.62 10.77
CA LEU A 24 10.73 -6.76 9.96
C LEU A 24 11.04 -5.48 9.18
N CYS A 25 10.04 -4.88 8.53
CA CYS A 25 10.19 -3.64 7.76
C CYS A 25 10.73 -2.51 8.64
N LYS A 26 10.21 -2.37 9.87
CA LYS A 26 10.70 -1.38 10.83
C LYS A 26 12.13 -1.71 11.29
N ARG A 27 12.38 -2.94 11.74
CA ARG A 27 13.69 -3.35 12.29
C ARG A 27 14.82 -3.29 11.26
N ARG A 28 14.51 -3.54 9.99
CA ARG A 28 15.51 -3.56 8.90
C ARG A 28 15.60 -2.25 8.13
N GLY A 29 14.83 -1.22 8.46
CA GLY A 29 14.93 0.08 7.79
C GLY A 29 14.31 0.12 6.39
N PHE A 30 13.18 -0.56 6.21
CA PHE A 30 12.36 -0.42 5.00
C PHE A 30 11.33 0.69 5.16
N VAL A 31 10.43 0.59 6.14
CA VAL A 31 9.30 1.52 6.31
C VAL A 31 9.12 1.84 7.78
N PHE A 32 8.92 3.13 8.06
CA PHE A 32 8.64 3.68 9.38
C PHE A 32 7.31 4.43 9.38
N PRO A 33 6.52 4.38 10.47
CA PRO A 33 5.38 5.27 10.65
C PRO A 33 5.80 6.74 10.54
N GLY A 34 5.00 7.55 9.86
CA GLY A 34 5.25 8.99 9.76
C GLY A 34 5.17 9.64 11.13
N SER A 35 6.06 10.60 11.39
CA SER A 35 6.11 11.37 12.65
C SER A 35 6.12 10.50 13.91
N GLU A 36 6.78 9.33 13.86
CA GLU A 36 6.77 8.34 14.95
C GLU A 36 7.14 8.92 16.32
N ILE A 37 8.19 9.74 16.39
CA ILE A 37 8.66 10.37 17.64
C ILE A 37 7.68 11.40 18.22
N TYR A 38 6.68 11.82 17.44
CA TYR A 38 5.64 12.78 17.83
C TYR A 38 4.27 12.12 18.02
N GLY A 39 4.23 10.79 18.20
CA GLY A 39 2.98 10.04 18.41
C GLY A 39 2.37 9.44 17.14
N GLY A 40 3.06 9.57 16.01
CA GLY A 40 2.63 9.00 14.73
C GLY A 40 1.59 9.87 14.02
N PHE A 41 1.63 9.86 12.69
CA PHE A 41 0.59 10.44 11.87
C PHE A 41 -0.03 9.36 10.99
N ALA A 42 -1.33 9.17 11.11
CA ALA A 42 -2.02 8.10 10.39
C ALA A 42 -1.84 8.26 8.88
N ASN A 43 -1.70 7.13 8.19
CA ASN A 43 -1.58 7.04 6.72
C ASN A 43 -0.37 7.76 6.11
N THR A 44 0.65 8.11 6.91
CA THR A 44 1.94 8.57 6.38
C THR A 44 3.06 7.65 6.84
N TYR A 45 4.05 7.49 5.95
CA TYR A 45 5.17 6.58 6.17
C TYR A 45 6.45 7.15 5.56
N SER A 46 7.56 6.95 6.26
CA SER A 46 8.90 7.29 5.79
C SER A 46 9.62 6.03 5.33
N TYR A 47 10.24 6.07 4.16
CA TYR A 47 11.05 4.97 3.65
C TYR A 47 12.48 5.10 4.18
N GLY A 48 12.97 4.04 4.83
CA GLY A 48 14.36 3.95 5.29
C GLY A 48 15.34 3.63 4.14
N PRO A 49 16.63 3.38 4.45
CA PRO A 49 17.67 3.18 3.44
C PRO A 49 17.32 2.08 2.42
N TYR A 50 16.94 0.90 2.89
CA TYR A 50 16.55 -0.20 2.00
C TYR A 50 15.17 0.02 1.36
N GLY A 51 14.28 0.74 2.04
CA GLY A 51 12.96 1.06 1.50
C GLY A 51 13.02 2.03 0.31
N VAL A 52 13.89 3.03 0.39
CA VAL A 52 14.13 3.98 -0.71
C VAL A 52 14.68 3.27 -1.93
N GLU A 53 15.70 2.43 -1.75
CA GLU A 53 16.30 1.68 -2.85
C GLU A 53 15.31 0.67 -3.46
N LEU A 54 14.55 -0.04 -2.62
CA LEU A 54 13.50 -0.95 -3.11
C LEU A 54 12.45 -0.19 -3.93
N LYS A 55 11.92 0.92 -3.41
CA LYS A 55 10.93 1.75 -4.11
C LYS A 55 11.48 2.26 -5.44
N ARG A 56 12.73 2.72 -5.45
CA ARG A 56 13.42 3.19 -6.67
C ARG A 56 13.54 2.05 -7.68
N ASN A 57 14.05 0.89 -7.27
CA ASN A 57 14.23 -0.26 -8.16
C ASN A 57 12.92 -0.72 -8.79
N ILE A 58 11.83 -0.74 -8.03
CA ILE A 58 10.50 -1.08 -8.56
C ILE A 58 10.05 -0.04 -9.59
N ARG A 59 10.19 1.26 -9.29
CA ARG A 59 9.82 2.33 -10.21
C ARG A 59 10.63 2.28 -11.51
N GLU A 60 11.95 2.10 -11.43
CA GLU A 60 12.82 2.02 -12.61
C GLU A 60 12.51 0.77 -13.45
N LEU A 61 12.24 -0.36 -12.81
CA LEU A 61 11.84 -1.59 -13.50
C LEU A 61 10.53 -1.39 -14.27
N TRP A 62 9.53 -0.77 -13.62
CA TRP A 62 8.25 -0.43 -14.23
C TRP A 62 8.45 0.50 -15.43
N TRP A 63 9.22 1.58 -15.24
CA TRP A 63 9.48 2.57 -16.28
C TRP A 63 10.17 1.95 -17.50
N LYS A 64 11.21 1.15 -17.27
CA LYS A 64 11.89 0.42 -18.33
C LYS A 64 10.95 -0.52 -19.08
N ARG A 65 10.04 -1.20 -18.38
CA ARG A 65 9.15 -2.21 -18.96
C ARG A 65 8.02 -1.60 -19.80
N PHE A 66 7.44 -0.50 -19.35
CA PHE A 66 6.24 0.09 -19.94
C PHE A 66 6.53 1.29 -20.82
N VAL A 67 7.56 2.10 -20.50
CA VAL A 67 7.91 3.28 -21.30
C VAL A 67 9.02 2.92 -22.28
N HIS A 68 10.21 2.56 -21.82
CA HIS A 68 11.37 2.38 -22.71
C HIS A 68 11.25 1.21 -23.70
N LYS A 69 10.60 0.10 -23.30
CA LYS A 69 10.48 -1.11 -24.14
C LYS A 69 9.31 -1.06 -25.13
N ARG A 70 8.49 -0.01 -25.10
CA ARG A 70 7.27 0.09 -25.90
C ARG A 70 7.37 1.30 -26.83
N PRO A 71 7.20 1.14 -28.15
CA PRO A 71 7.27 2.26 -29.08
C PRO A 71 6.06 3.19 -28.99
N ASP A 72 4.97 2.74 -28.35
CA ASP A 72 3.68 3.44 -28.26
C ASP A 72 3.47 4.18 -26.93
N MET A 73 4.52 4.32 -26.11
CA MET A 73 4.44 4.95 -24.78
C MET A 73 5.45 6.08 -24.66
N VAL A 74 4.99 7.21 -24.09
CA VAL A 74 5.81 8.41 -23.86
C VAL A 74 5.81 8.78 -22.38
N GLY A 75 6.98 9.17 -21.87
CA GLY A 75 7.11 9.66 -20.50
C GLY A 75 6.56 11.08 -20.39
N LEU A 76 5.81 11.33 -19.32
CA LEU A 76 5.29 12.66 -18.96
C LEU A 76 5.49 12.86 -17.46
N ASP A 77 5.93 14.06 -17.07
CA ASP A 77 5.95 14.51 -15.68
C ASP A 77 5.11 15.79 -15.57
N GLY A 78 4.20 15.82 -14.61
CA GLY A 78 3.14 16.83 -14.50
C GLY A 78 3.05 17.43 -13.10
N PRO A 79 2.47 18.63 -12.96
CA PRO A 79 2.35 19.28 -11.67
C PRO A 79 1.33 18.58 -10.76
N ILE A 80 1.61 18.57 -9.45
CA ILE A 80 0.70 18.05 -8.43
C ILE A 80 -0.45 19.06 -8.17
N LEU A 81 -0.15 20.36 -8.23
CA LEU A 81 -1.14 21.42 -8.07
C LEU A 81 -1.75 21.76 -9.43
N LEU A 82 -3.05 21.48 -9.58
CA LEU A 82 -3.80 21.65 -10.82
C LEU A 82 -4.91 22.69 -10.66
N HIS A 83 -5.24 23.37 -11.76
CA HIS A 83 -6.34 24.34 -11.79
C HIS A 83 -7.68 23.66 -11.46
N PRO A 84 -8.57 24.25 -10.62
CA PRO A 84 -9.82 23.63 -10.17
C PRO A 84 -10.71 23.05 -11.28
N ASN A 85 -10.75 23.72 -12.43
CA ASN A 85 -11.53 23.27 -13.60
C ASN A 85 -11.09 21.90 -14.13
N VAL A 86 -9.84 21.46 -13.93
CA VAL A 86 -9.37 20.12 -14.33
C VAL A 86 -10.07 19.04 -13.50
N TRP A 87 -10.20 19.25 -12.19
CA TRP A 87 -10.91 18.34 -11.29
C TRP A 87 -12.41 18.28 -11.58
N LYS A 88 -12.99 19.43 -11.96
CA LYS A 88 -14.39 19.50 -12.37
C LYS A 88 -14.62 18.77 -13.70
N ALA A 89 -13.80 19.05 -14.71
CA ALA A 89 -13.94 18.44 -16.04
C ALA A 89 -13.73 16.92 -16.01
N SER A 90 -12.85 16.42 -15.13
CA SER A 90 -12.64 14.98 -14.93
C SER A 90 -13.69 14.31 -14.04
N GLY A 91 -14.63 15.07 -13.45
CA GLY A 91 -15.68 14.54 -12.57
C GLY A 91 -15.23 14.18 -11.15
N HIS A 92 -13.97 14.43 -10.79
CA HIS A 92 -13.44 14.14 -9.46
C HIS A 92 -14.20 14.91 -8.36
N VAL A 93 -14.60 16.15 -8.63
CA VAL A 93 -15.33 16.98 -7.66
C VAL A 93 -16.66 16.33 -7.24
N ASP A 94 -17.37 15.70 -8.17
CA ASP A 94 -18.70 15.15 -7.91
C ASP A 94 -18.67 13.71 -7.39
N SER A 95 -17.68 12.93 -7.85
CA SER A 95 -17.67 11.46 -7.71
C SER A 95 -16.58 10.90 -6.80
N PHE A 96 -15.46 11.61 -6.58
CA PHE A 96 -14.35 11.10 -5.78
C PHE A 96 -14.59 11.34 -4.27
N LYS A 97 -15.58 10.62 -3.71
CA LYS A 97 -15.97 10.69 -2.30
C LYS A 97 -16.36 9.31 -1.76
N ASP A 98 -15.94 9.04 -0.52
CA ASP A 98 -16.35 7.86 0.21
C ASP A 98 -17.60 8.17 1.06
N ALA A 99 -18.53 7.20 1.16
CA ALA A 99 -19.67 7.32 2.06
C ALA A 99 -19.21 7.11 3.52
N LEU A 100 -19.45 8.11 4.37
CA LEU A 100 -19.05 8.10 5.78
C LEU A 100 -20.29 8.18 6.68
N VAL A 101 -20.25 7.44 7.79
CA VAL A 101 -21.26 7.50 8.87
C VAL A 101 -20.64 7.93 10.18
N ASP A 102 -21.37 8.78 10.92
CA ASP A 102 -20.93 9.33 12.19
C ASP A 102 -21.64 8.61 13.36
N CYS A 103 -20.84 7.99 14.23
CA CYS A 103 -21.33 7.41 15.47
C CYS A 103 -21.51 8.51 16.52
N LYS A 104 -22.76 8.89 16.83
CA LYS A 104 -23.05 9.98 17.79
C LYS A 104 -22.56 9.72 19.22
N ALA A 105 -22.49 8.45 19.64
CA ALA A 105 -22.01 8.08 20.97
C ALA A 105 -20.48 8.15 21.09
N CYS A 106 -19.77 7.58 20.11
CA CYS A 106 -18.32 7.45 20.12
C CYS A 106 -17.59 8.59 19.40
N LYS A 107 -18.31 9.48 18.71
CA LYS A 107 -17.82 10.63 17.93
C LYS A 107 -16.75 10.25 16.88
N LYS A 108 -16.77 9.00 16.41
CA LYS A 108 -15.90 8.49 15.35
C LYS A 108 -16.64 8.45 14.02
N ARG A 109 -15.90 8.63 12.93
CA ARG A 109 -16.38 8.47 11.56
C ARG A 109 -15.95 7.11 11.03
N PHE A 110 -16.84 6.43 10.34
CA PHE A 110 -16.58 5.13 9.73
C PHE A 110 -16.95 5.15 8.25
N ARG A 111 -16.17 4.42 7.47
CA ARG A 111 -16.46 4.14 6.07
C ARG A 111 -17.56 3.09 5.98
N VAL A 112 -18.62 3.41 5.24
CA VAL A 112 -19.83 2.58 5.17
C VAL A 112 -19.54 1.22 4.55
N ASP A 113 -18.68 1.18 3.53
CA ASP A 113 -18.26 -0.04 2.85
C ASP A 113 -17.59 -1.03 3.82
N HIS A 114 -16.69 -0.54 4.70
CA HIS A 114 -16.06 -1.41 5.70
C HIS A 114 -17.07 -2.00 6.69
N LEU A 115 -18.06 -1.21 7.13
CA LEU A 115 -19.09 -1.69 8.06
C LEU A 115 -19.98 -2.78 7.45
N ILE A 116 -20.28 -2.67 6.15
CA ILE A 116 -21.08 -3.67 5.43
C ILE A 116 -20.26 -4.95 5.24
N GLU A 117 -18.99 -4.83 4.86
CA GLU A 117 -18.09 -5.96 4.69
C GLU A 117 -17.87 -6.74 6.00
N GLU A 118 -17.69 -6.03 7.13
CA GLU A 118 -17.55 -6.63 8.46
C GLU A 118 -18.84 -7.32 8.95
N GLN A 119 -20.02 -6.89 8.49
CA GLN A 119 -21.30 -7.52 8.85
C GLN A 119 -21.69 -8.71 7.96
N CYS A 120 -21.14 -8.80 6.75
CA CYS A 120 -21.39 -9.91 5.81
C CYS A 120 -20.36 -11.05 5.93
N GLN A 121 -19.43 -10.97 6.88
CA GLN A 121 -18.52 -12.06 7.28
C GLN A 121 -19.06 -12.84 8.47
#